data_AF-A0A836TTD8-F1
#
_entry.id   AF-A0A836TTD8-F1
#
_cell.length_a   1.000
_cell.length_b   1.000
_cell.length_c   1.000
_cell.angle_alpha   90.00
_cell.angle_beta   90.00
_cell.angle_gamma   90.00
#
_symmetry.space_group_name_H-M   'P 1'
#
loop_
_entity.id
_entity.type
_entity.pdbx_description
1 polymer ?
#
loop_
_entity_poly.entity_id
_entity_poly.type
_entity_poly.pdbx_seq_one_letter_code
_entity_poly.pdbx_strand_id
1 'polypeptide(L)' 'MELEVSQPGGMLTPIDLTAYRSGNTGVDYVHRFDSGKPGQVALITALVHGNELCGAYALDFL' A
#
# COMPACT_ATOMS: atom_id res chain seq x y z
N MET A 1 -8.41 9.75 16.98
CA MET A 1 -7.38 8.81 16.52
C MET A 1 -6.35 9.67 15.83
N GLU A 2 -5.26 9.98 16.54
CA GLU A 2 -4.25 10.94 16.07
C GLU A 2 -3.52 10.35 14.88
N LEU A 3 -3.59 11.05 13.74
CA LEU A 3 -2.73 10.83 12.59
C LEU A 3 -1.39 11.53 12.90
N GLU A 4 -0.43 10.80 13.46
CA GLU A 4 0.97 11.24 13.43
C GLU A 4 1.55 10.96 12.03
N VAL A 5 1.20 11.78 11.04
CA VAL A 5 2.07 11.93 9.86
C VAL A 5 3.19 12.89 10.26
N SER A 6 4.18 12.37 10.98
CA SER A 6 5.38 13.12 11.34
C SER A 6 6.62 12.40 10.81
N GLN A 7 6.92 12.59 9.53
CA GLN A 7 8.32 12.72 9.08
C GLN A 7 8.45 13.69 7.90
N PRO A 8 8.49 15.02 8.14
CA PRO A 8 9.09 15.91 7.17
C PRO A 8 10.63 15.79 7.31
N GLY A 9 11.28 15.17 6.32
CA GLY A 9 12.73 15.25 6.09
C GLY A 9 13.62 14.12 6.66
N GLY A 10 13.05 13.05 7.23
CA GLY A 10 13.79 11.90 7.77
C GLY A 10 13.79 10.68 6.84
N MET A 11 14.73 9.76 7.07
CA MET A 11 14.74 8.44 6.41
C MET A 11 13.50 7.64 6.83
N LEU A 12 12.78 7.11 5.85
CA LEU A 12 11.60 6.27 6.07
C LEU A 12 11.97 5.02 6.86
N THR A 13 11.08 4.61 7.77
CA THR A 13 11.18 3.37 8.54
C THR A 13 10.11 2.37 8.09
N PRO A 14 10.30 1.06 8.25
CA PRO A 14 9.27 0.08 7.90
C PRO A 14 7.98 0.34 8.69
N ILE A 15 6.84 0.23 8.00
CA ILE A 15 5.51 0.28 8.60
C ILE A 15 4.92 -1.13 8.75
N ASP A 16 3.99 -1.31 9.69
CA ASP A 16 3.30 -2.60 9.84
C ASP A 16 2.27 -2.78 8.71
N LEU A 17 2.45 -3.84 7.92
CA LEU A 17 1.57 -4.18 6.80
C LEU A 17 0.52 -5.23 7.19
N THR A 18 0.49 -5.70 8.43
CA THR A 18 -0.37 -6.82 8.85
C THR A 18 -1.85 -6.58 8.55
N ALA A 19 -2.29 -5.33 8.63
CA ALA A 19 -3.65 -4.92 8.25
C ALA A 19 -4.02 -5.26 6.80
N TYR A 20 -3.03 -5.29 5.89
CA TYR A 20 -3.22 -5.53 4.46
C TYR A 20 -3.01 -6.99 4.04
N ARG A 21 -2.65 -7.88 4.96
CA ARG A 21 -2.40 -9.31 4.65
C ARG A 21 -3.61 -9.96 4.00
N SER A 22 -4.79 -9.77 4.58
CA SER A 22 -6.01 -10.39 4.07
C SER A 22 -6.64 -9.52 2.98
N GLY A 23 -6.52 -9.95 1.72
CA GLY A 23 -7.19 -9.33 0.57
C GLY A 23 -8.49 -10.02 0.17
N ASN A 24 -9.04 -9.63 -0.98
CA ASN A 24 -10.26 -10.21 -1.56
C ASN A 24 -10.01 -11.17 -2.73
N THR A 25 -8.75 -11.53 -2.98
CA THR A 25 -8.34 -12.37 -4.12
C THR A 25 -7.95 -13.80 -3.70
N GLY A 26 -7.88 -14.08 -2.40
CA GLY A 26 -7.37 -15.35 -1.86
C GLY A 26 -5.84 -15.45 -1.85
N VAL A 27 -5.12 -14.40 -2.28
CA VAL A 27 -3.66 -14.29 -2.18
C VAL A 27 -3.31 -13.19 -1.18
N ASP A 28 -2.44 -13.53 -0.23
CA ASP A 28 -1.94 -12.59 0.79
C ASP A 28 -1.42 -11.31 0.12
N TYR A 29 -1.80 -10.15 0.68
CA TYR A 29 -1.43 -8.80 0.24
C TYR A 29 -1.90 -8.38 -1.16
N VAL A 30 -2.72 -9.18 -1.85
CA VAL A 30 -3.27 -8.83 -3.16
C VAL A 30 -4.72 -8.40 -3.02
N HIS A 31 -4.97 -7.13 -3.35
CA HIS A 31 -6.29 -6.50 -3.33
C HIS A 31 -6.70 -6.16 -4.76
N ARG A 32 -7.95 -6.45 -5.11
CA ARG A 32 -8.52 -6.06 -6.40
C ARG A 32 -9.77 -5.23 -6.19
N PHE A 33 -9.81 -4.07 -6.83
CA PHE A 33 -10.98 -3.20 -6.85
C PHE A 33 -11.54 -3.16 -8.27
N ASP A 34 -12.85 -3.40 -8.40
CA ASP A 34 -13.56 -3.33 -9.67
C ASP A 34 -14.50 -2.13 -9.65
N SER A 35 -14.37 -1.24 -10.65
CA SER A 35 -15.21 -0.05 -10.76
C SER A 35 -16.58 -0.34 -11.41
N GLY A 36 -16.74 -1.51 -12.04
CA GLY A 36 -17.92 -1.88 -12.83
C GLY A 36 -18.09 -1.09 -14.12
N LYS A 37 -17.12 -0.25 -14.52
CA LYS A 37 -17.17 0.61 -15.72
C LYS A 37 -16.11 0.19 -16.75
N PRO A 38 -16.41 0.28 -18.07
CA PRO A 38 -15.41 0.07 -19.11
C PRO A 38 -14.26 1.08 -18.99
N GLY A 39 -13.01 0.62 -19.12
CA GLY A 39 -11.84 1.49 -18.98
C GLY A 39 -10.51 0.73 -18.95
N GLN A 40 -9.43 1.46 -18.68
CA GLN A 40 -8.08 0.90 -18.52
C GLN A 40 -7.96 0.14 -17.20
N VAL A 41 -7.11 -0.88 -17.18
CA VAL A 41 -6.77 -1.66 -15.98
C VAL A 41 -5.37 -1.24 -15.53
N ALA A 42 -5.23 -0.90 -14.26
CA ALA A 42 -3.95 -0.57 -13.64
C ALA A 42 -3.58 -1.63 -12.60
N LEU A 43 -2.29 -1.97 -12.56
CA LEU A 43 -1.66 -2.71 -11.47
C LEU A 43 -0.76 -1.74 -10.72
N ILE A 44 -0.88 -1.71 -9.39
CA ILE A 44 0.00 -0.95 -8.52
C ILE A 44 0.77 -1.95 -7.65
N THR A 45 2.08 -1.79 -7.59
CA THR A 45 2.95 -2.60 -6.74
C THR A 45 3.87 -1.68 -5.94
N ALA A 46 4.22 -2.12 -4.74
CA ALA A 46 5.19 -1.48 -3.87
C ALA A 46 6.08 -2.55 -3.22
N LEU A 47 7.24 -2.13 -2.67
CA LEU A 47 8.20 -3.01 -2.01
C LEU A 47 8.70 -4.16 -2.89
N VAL A 48 8.95 -3.89 -4.18
CA VAL A 48 9.62 -4.87 -5.06
C VAL A 48 10.99 -5.22 -4.48
N HIS A 49 11.70 -4.21 -3.97
CA HIS A 49 12.79 -4.40 -3.01
C HIS A 49 12.31 -4.03 -1.61
N GLY A 50 12.72 -4.81 -0.60
CA GLY A 50 12.25 -4.64 0.80
C GLY A 50 12.65 -3.32 1.47
N ASN A 51 13.57 -2.55 0.87
CA ASN A 51 14.02 -1.25 1.35
C ASN A 51 13.41 -0.05 0.58
N GLU A 52 12.53 -0.27 -0.39
CA GLU A 52 11.86 0.79 -1.17
C GLU A 52 10.55 1.25 -0.50
N LEU A 53 10.68 1.83 0.69
CA LEU A 53 9.56 2.06 1.62
C LEU A 53 8.56 3.12 1.15
N CYS A 54 8.94 4.02 0.26
CA CYS A 54 8.07 5.12 -0.19
C CYS A 54 6.76 4.62 -0.82
N GLY A 55 6.80 3.50 -1.56
CA GLY A 55 5.60 2.90 -2.13
C GLY A 55 4.65 2.33 -1.08
N ALA A 56 5.19 1.78 0.02
CA ALA A 56 4.37 1.25 1.12
C ALA A 56 3.61 2.38 1.83
N TYR A 57 4.29 3.47 2.16
CA TYR A 57 3.66 4.66 2.73
C TYR A 57 2.60 5.27 1.80
N ALA A 58 2.89 5.34 0.49
CA ALA A 58 1.95 5.88 -0.48
C ALA A 58 0.67 5.05 -0.57
N LEU A 59 0.77 3.72 -0.48
CA LEU A 59 -0.39 2.83 -0.48
C LEU A 59 -1.15 2.84 0.84
N ASP A 60 -0.45 2.92 1.98
CA ASP A 60 -1.05 3.01 3.32
C ASP A 60 -1.89 4.28 3.52
N PHE A 61 -1.57 5.34 2.75
CA PHE A 61 -2.33 6.58 2.74
C PHE A 61 -3.68 6.49 2.00
N LEU A 62 -3.85 5.55 1.07
CA LEU A 62 -5.03 5.45 0.18
C LEU A 62 -6.22 4.75 0.85
#